data_AF-A0A661KF19-F1
#
_entry.id   AF-A0A661KF19-F1
#
_cell.length_a   1.000
_cell.length_b   1.000
_cell.length_c   1.000
_cell.angle_alpha   90.00
_cell.angle_beta   90.00
_cell.angle_gamma   90.00
#
_symmetry.space_group_name_H-M   'P 1'
#
loop_
_entity.id
_entity.type
_entity.pdbx_description
1 polymer ?
#
loop_
_entity_poly.entity_id
_entity_poly.type
_entity_poly.pdbx_seq_one_letter_code
_entity_poly.pdbx_strand_id
1 'polypeptide(L)'
;GTPYCIAMVDIDNFKSYNDTYGHNEGDSVLRLVGKAIKSTVRMDDEVFRYGGEEVVIVFSNQKLKGGLKASERVRRNIENLAIKHDRNEPFGVVTVSIGVAATGGSESKELPWEEILKEADAAVYKAKRSGKNRVCAMAPGLFEVVEKRMPL
;
A
#
# COMPACT_ATOMS: atom_id res chain seq x y z
N GLY A 1 -23.93 -0.54 -3.30
CA GLY A 1 -22.98 -1.65 -3.53
C GLY A 1 -22.50 -2.21 -2.20
N THR A 2 -21.92 -3.42 -2.20
CA THR A 2 -21.17 -3.96 -1.05
C THR A 2 -19.90 -3.12 -0.83
N PRO A 3 -19.56 -2.71 0.41
CA PRO A 3 -18.39 -1.88 0.63
C PRO A 3 -17.11 -2.66 0.30
N TYR A 4 -16.18 -2.00 -0.38
CA TYR A 4 -14.83 -2.50 -0.57
C TYR A 4 -13.80 -1.43 -0.25
N CYS A 5 -12.57 -1.90 -0.09
CA CYS A 5 -11.40 -1.10 0.24
C CYS A 5 -10.24 -1.50 -0.67
N ILE A 6 -9.50 -0.52 -1.16
CA ILE A 6 -8.27 -0.73 -1.93
C ILE A 6 -7.09 -0.34 -1.04
N ALA A 7 -6.05 -1.18 -1.03
CA ALA A 7 -4.75 -0.81 -0.52
C ALA A 7 -3.70 -0.84 -1.64
N MET A 8 -2.94 0.23 -1.76
CA MET A 8 -1.73 0.30 -2.57
C MET A 8 -0.54 0.06 -1.65
N VAL A 9 0.31 -0.91 -2.00
CA VAL A 9 1.51 -1.31 -1.28
C VAL A 9 2.71 -1.01 -2.15
N ASP A 10 3.70 -0.31 -1.59
CA ASP A 10 4.93 0.04 -2.28
C ASP A 10 6.14 -0.28 -1.39
N ILE A 11 7.16 -0.90 -1.98
CA ILE A 11 8.40 -1.28 -1.28
C ILE A 11 9.28 -0.06 -1.06
N ASP A 12 9.57 0.20 0.22
CA ASP A 12 10.37 1.36 0.61
C ASP A 12 11.80 1.25 0.06
N ASN A 13 12.22 2.29 -0.66
CA ASN A 13 13.58 2.45 -1.20
C ASN A 13 14.03 1.30 -2.15
N PHE A 14 13.12 0.65 -2.86
CA PHE A 14 13.42 -0.52 -3.70
C PHE A 14 14.46 -0.26 -4.81
N LYS A 15 14.47 0.94 -5.42
CA LYS A 15 15.57 1.33 -6.32
C LYS A 15 16.93 1.22 -5.63
N SER A 16 17.06 1.75 -4.42
CA SER A 16 18.31 1.66 -3.66
C SER A 16 18.65 0.22 -3.26
N TYR A 17 17.64 -0.64 -3.06
CA TYR A 17 17.85 -2.07 -2.88
C TYR A 17 18.51 -2.68 -4.13
N ASN A 18 17.93 -2.44 -5.31
CA ASN A 18 18.48 -2.93 -6.58
C ASN A 18 19.89 -2.39 -6.85
N ASP A 19 20.13 -1.11 -6.57
CA ASP A 19 21.45 -0.50 -6.75
C ASP A 19 22.50 -1.13 -5.81
N THR A 20 22.08 -1.70 -4.67
CA THR A 20 22.97 -2.31 -3.66
C THR A 20 23.22 -3.79 -3.91
N TYR A 21 22.17 -4.55 -4.24
CA TYR A 21 22.21 -6.02 -4.30
C TYR A 21 22.01 -6.59 -5.71
N GLY A 22 21.69 -5.75 -6.69
CA GLY A 22 21.40 -6.14 -8.06
C GLY A 22 19.95 -6.59 -8.28
N HIS A 23 19.52 -6.54 -9.54
CA HIS A 23 18.13 -6.84 -9.94
C HIS A 23 17.68 -8.26 -9.64
N ASN A 24 18.59 -9.25 -9.67
CA ASN A 24 18.24 -10.64 -9.34
C ASN A 24 17.78 -10.78 -7.88
N GLU A 25 18.42 -10.06 -6.97
CA GLU A 25 18.01 -10.00 -5.56
C GLU A 25 16.73 -9.20 -5.38
N GLY A 26 16.56 -8.12 -6.15
CA GLY A 26 15.29 -7.37 -6.22
C GLY A 26 14.11 -8.25 -6.62
N ASP A 27 14.27 -9.09 -7.65
CA ASP A 27 13.25 -10.04 -8.07
C ASP A 27 12.91 -11.06 -6.99
N SER A 28 13.90 -11.49 -6.22
CA SER A 28 13.70 -12.36 -5.06
C SER A 28 12.91 -11.66 -3.95
N VAL A 29 13.20 -10.39 -3.68
CA VAL A 29 12.40 -9.56 -2.75
C VAL A 29 10.96 -9.45 -3.20
N LEU A 30 10.72 -9.15 -4.48
CA LEU A 30 9.36 -9.03 -5.03
C LEU A 30 8.56 -10.33 -4.84
N ARG A 31 9.21 -11.50 -5.07
CA ARG A 31 8.58 -12.81 -4.83
C ARG A 31 8.27 -13.04 -3.36
N LEU A 32 9.18 -12.70 -2.45
CA LEU A 32 8.99 -12.88 -1.01
C LEU A 32 7.90 -11.96 -0.45
N VAL A 33 7.90 -10.69 -0.86
CA VAL A 33 6.86 -9.71 -0.51
C VAL A 33 5.50 -10.17 -1.03
N GLY A 34 5.40 -10.60 -2.29
CA GLY A 34 4.16 -11.13 -2.86
C GLY A 34 3.61 -12.33 -2.08
N LYS A 35 4.49 -13.28 -1.70
CA LYS A 35 4.12 -14.42 -0.84
C LYS A 35 3.64 -13.98 0.54
N ALA A 36 4.33 -13.03 1.17
CA ALA A 36 3.94 -12.50 2.48
C ALA A 36 2.55 -11.83 2.41
N ILE A 37 2.28 -11.02 1.38
CA ILE A 37 0.96 -10.42 1.15
C ILE A 37 -0.10 -11.52 1.02
N LYS A 38 0.09 -12.47 0.09
CA LYS A 38 -0.87 -13.57 -0.15
C LYS A 38 -1.13 -14.43 1.09
N SER A 39 -0.13 -14.64 1.95
CA SER A 39 -0.30 -15.38 3.21
C SER A 39 -1.07 -14.63 4.30
N THR A 40 -1.25 -13.30 4.14
CA THR A 40 -1.84 -12.43 5.17
C THR A 40 -3.29 -12.03 4.86
N VAL A 41 -3.61 -11.91 3.58
CA VAL A 41 -4.95 -11.54 3.11
C VAL A 41 -5.89 -12.74 3.15
N ARG A 42 -7.21 -12.49 3.10
CA ARG A 42 -8.21 -13.55 3.08
C ARG A 42 -8.33 -14.16 1.68
N MET A 43 -9.02 -15.29 1.60
CA MET A 43 -9.26 -16.00 0.33
C MET A 43 -10.11 -15.17 -0.67
N ASP A 44 -11.00 -14.32 -0.16
CA ASP A 44 -11.87 -13.42 -0.93
C ASP A 44 -11.24 -12.04 -1.22
N ASP A 45 -10.01 -11.81 -0.73
CA ASP A 45 -9.24 -10.61 -1.05
C ASP A 45 -8.38 -10.87 -2.30
N GLU A 46 -8.41 -9.93 -3.25
CA GLU A 46 -7.65 -10.04 -4.49
C GLU A 46 -6.34 -9.25 -4.40
N VAL A 47 -5.29 -9.76 -5.05
CA VAL A 47 -3.94 -9.17 -5.00
C VAL A 47 -3.36 -9.11 -6.41
N PHE A 48 -2.96 -7.92 -6.84
CA PHE A 48 -2.45 -7.64 -8.18
C PHE A 48 -1.11 -6.94 -8.10
N ARG A 49 -0.15 -7.33 -8.95
CA ARG A 49 1.04 -6.51 -9.18
C ARG A 49 0.64 -5.38 -10.14
N TYR A 50 0.70 -4.14 -9.67
CA TYR A 50 0.28 -2.96 -10.44
C TYR A 50 1.44 -2.36 -11.23
N GLY A 51 2.62 -2.31 -10.61
CA GLY A 51 3.83 -1.76 -11.20
C GLY A 51 5.07 -2.60 -10.93
N GLY A 52 6.24 -1.97 -11.03
CA GLY A 52 7.53 -2.63 -10.78
C GLY A 52 7.64 -3.16 -9.35
N GLU A 53 7.38 -2.30 -8.37
CA GLU A 53 7.43 -2.58 -6.92
C GLU A 53 6.08 -2.37 -6.22
N GLU A 54 5.03 -2.06 -6.99
CA GLU A 54 3.71 -1.68 -6.48
C GLU A 54 2.74 -2.86 -6.57
N VAL A 55 2.01 -3.10 -5.47
CA VAL A 55 1.01 -4.15 -5.35
C VAL A 55 -0.31 -3.54 -4.89
N VAL A 56 -1.39 -3.86 -5.59
CA VAL A 56 -2.76 -3.50 -5.21
C VAL A 56 -3.43 -4.67 -4.53
N ILE A 57 -4.09 -4.40 -3.41
CA ILE A 57 -4.96 -5.36 -2.71
C ILE A 57 -6.38 -4.81 -2.72
N VAL A 58 -7.34 -5.63 -3.16
CA VAL A 58 -8.77 -5.31 -3.10
C VAL A 58 -9.39 -6.15 -1.98
N PHE A 59 -9.81 -5.47 -0.91
CA PHE A 59 -10.47 -6.09 0.23
C PHE A 59 -11.98 -6.13 0.02
N SER A 60 -12.51 -7.33 -0.17
CA SER A 60 -13.94 -7.57 -0.40
C SER A 60 -14.73 -7.41 0.90
N ASN A 61 -15.89 -6.75 0.83
CA ASN A 61 -16.80 -6.59 1.97
C ASN A 61 -16.13 -5.95 3.22
N GLN A 62 -15.18 -5.04 3.00
CA GLN A 62 -14.49 -4.32 4.08
C GLN A 62 -14.67 -2.81 3.95
N LYS A 63 -15.04 -2.20 5.07
CA LYS A 63 -14.93 -0.74 5.27
C LYS A 63 -13.48 -0.38 5.59
N LEU A 64 -13.15 0.91 5.53
CA LEU A 64 -11.81 1.45 5.79
C LEU A 64 -11.13 0.89 7.05
N LYS A 65 -11.85 0.78 8.17
CA LYS A 65 -11.32 0.22 9.43
C LYS A 65 -10.85 -1.24 9.29
N GLY A 66 -11.54 -2.04 8.47
CA GLY A 66 -11.15 -3.42 8.16
C GLY A 66 -9.89 -3.46 7.31
N GLY A 67 -9.88 -2.69 6.22
CA GLY A 67 -8.73 -2.55 5.32
C GLY A 67 -7.48 -2.09 6.05
N LEU A 68 -7.57 -1.03 6.87
CA LEU A 68 -6.45 -0.55 7.70
C LEU A 68 -5.85 -1.64 8.60
N LYS A 69 -6.70 -2.45 9.24
CA LYS A 69 -6.24 -3.57 10.08
C LYS A 69 -5.57 -4.66 9.25
N ALA A 70 -6.09 -4.94 8.05
CA ALA A 70 -5.50 -5.93 7.14
C ALA A 70 -4.15 -5.47 6.60
N SER A 71 -4.08 -4.23 6.13
CA SER A 71 -2.84 -3.58 5.69
C SER A 71 -1.77 -3.53 6.79
N GLU A 72 -2.13 -3.27 8.05
CA GLU A 72 -1.13 -3.27 9.13
C GLU A 72 -0.58 -4.67 9.41
N ARG A 73 -1.40 -5.73 9.26
CA ARG A 73 -0.90 -7.12 9.31
C ARG A 73 0.07 -7.39 8.15
N VAL A 74 -0.27 -6.96 6.93
CA VAL A 74 0.59 -7.11 5.75
C VAL A 74 1.93 -6.42 5.97
N ARG A 75 1.91 -5.16 6.42
CA ARG A 75 3.11 -4.37 6.69
C ARG A 75 4.03 -5.07 7.70
N ARG A 76 3.48 -5.50 8.84
CA ARG A 76 4.23 -6.23 9.87
C ARG A 76 4.79 -7.55 9.37
N ASN A 77 4.01 -8.30 8.60
CA ASN A 77 4.47 -9.58 8.07
C ASN A 77 5.67 -9.40 7.13
N ILE A 78 5.65 -8.38 6.27
CA ILE A 78 6.77 -8.05 5.38
C ILE A 78 8.00 -7.60 6.17
N GLU A 79 7.83 -6.69 7.14
CA GLU A 79 8.92 -6.26 8.03
C GLU A 79 9.54 -7.45 8.78
N ASN A 80 8.72 -8.39 9.26
CA ASN A 80 9.14 -9.59 9.98
C ASN A 80 9.87 -10.63 9.11
N LEU A 81 9.86 -10.49 7.78
CA LEU A 81 10.74 -11.30 6.92
C LEU A 81 12.22 -11.00 7.18
N ALA A 82 12.52 -9.84 7.80
CA ALA A 82 13.87 -9.42 8.17
C ALA A 82 14.88 -9.48 7.01
N ILE A 83 14.41 -9.26 5.77
CA ILE A 83 15.26 -9.24 4.59
C ILE A 83 16.16 -8.02 4.67
N LYS A 84 17.47 -8.24 4.72
CA LYS A 84 18.47 -7.19 4.90
C LYS A 84 18.37 -6.09 3.83
N HIS A 85 18.27 -4.83 4.22
CA HIS A 85 18.32 -3.68 3.33
C HIS A 85 19.18 -2.56 3.93
N ASP A 86 20.49 -2.57 3.64
CA ASP A 86 21.49 -1.67 4.25
C ASP A 86 21.21 -0.18 4.03
N ARG A 87 20.52 0.16 2.93
CA ARG A 87 20.18 1.54 2.56
C ARG A 87 18.79 1.97 3.02
N ASN A 88 18.06 1.15 3.79
CA ASN A 88 16.73 1.50 4.31
C ASN A 88 16.80 1.94 5.78
N GLU A 89 17.52 3.02 6.06
CA GLU A 89 17.57 3.57 7.41
C GLU A 89 16.22 4.23 7.81
N PRO A 90 15.81 4.12 9.09
CA PRO A 90 16.50 3.47 10.21
C PRO A 90 16.19 1.96 10.37
N PHE A 91 15.46 1.36 9.43
CA PHE A 91 14.91 0.00 9.59
C PHE A 91 15.93 -1.10 9.32
N GLY A 92 16.85 -0.89 8.37
CA GLY A 92 17.89 -1.88 7.99
C GLY A 92 17.36 -3.15 7.31
N VAL A 93 16.04 -3.23 7.07
CA VAL A 93 15.34 -4.35 6.44
C VAL A 93 14.37 -3.85 5.39
N VAL A 94 13.89 -4.73 4.51
CA VAL A 94 12.82 -4.40 3.55
C VAL A 94 11.54 -4.07 4.32
N THR A 95 10.97 -2.90 4.04
CA THR A 95 9.69 -2.43 4.58
C THR A 95 8.77 -1.98 3.45
N VAL A 96 7.50 -1.76 3.76
CA VAL A 96 6.53 -1.21 2.81
C VAL A 96 5.79 -0.01 3.39
N SER A 97 5.46 0.92 2.50
CA SER A 97 4.50 1.98 2.76
C SER A 97 3.17 1.60 2.11
N ILE A 98 2.09 1.67 2.87
CA ILE A 98 0.76 1.23 2.42
C ILE A 98 -0.22 2.38 2.51
N GLY A 99 -0.91 2.67 1.42
CA GLY A 99 -2.00 3.62 1.35
C GLY A 99 -3.33 2.91 1.21
N VAL A 100 -4.34 3.30 1.99
CA VAL A 100 -5.64 2.63 2.06
C VAL A 100 -6.77 3.62 1.81
N ALA A 101 -7.67 3.28 0.91
CA ALA A 101 -8.89 4.04 0.62
C ALA A 101 -10.09 3.09 0.51
N ALA A 102 -11.29 3.57 0.79
CA ALA A 102 -12.49 2.74 0.77
C ALA A 102 -13.65 3.50 0.14
N THR A 103 -14.62 2.73 -0.36
CA THR A 103 -15.92 3.27 -0.76
C THR A 103 -16.52 4.17 0.34
N GLY A 104 -16.98 5.37 -0.05
CA GLY A 104 -17.50 6.40 0.85
C GLY A 104 -18.57 5.88 1.81
N GLY A 105 -18.48 6.28 3.09
CA GLY A 105 -19.40 5.82 4.13
C GLY A 105 -20.79 6.43 3.98
N SER A 106 -21.78 5.57 3.71
CA SER A 106 -23.26 5.71 3.75
C SER A 106 -23.97 6.96 3.18
N GLU A 107 -23.29 8.06 2.85
CA GLU A 107 -23.95 9.30 2.37
C GLU A 107 -23.26 9.93 1.15
N SER A 108 -22.09 9.43 0.74
CA SER A 108 -21.37 9.90 -0.45
C SER A 108 -21.70 9.02 -1.66
N LYS A 109 -21.80 9.62 -2.86
CA LYS A 109 -21.87 8.88 -4.14
C LYS A 109 -20.82 7.78 -4.15
N GLU A 110 -21.17 6.61 -4.69
CA GLU A 110 -20.20 5.56 -5.00
C GLU A 110 -19.12 6.17 -5.89
N LEU A 111 -17.90 6.29 -5.36
CA LEU A 111 -16.76 6.74 -6.14
C LEU A 111 -16.40 5.64 -7.15
N PRO A 112 -16.06 5.98 -8.39
CA PRO A 112 -15.42 5.07 -9.32
C PRO A 112 -14.19 4.44 -8.66
N TRP A 113 -13.87 3.20 -9.01
CA TRP A 113 -12.73 2.49 -8.42
C TRP A 113 -11.41 3.20 -8.71
N GLU A 114 -11.33 3.94 -9.82
CA GLU A 114 -10.20 4.78 -10.22
C GLU A 114 -9.93 5.89 -9.19
N GLU A 115 -10.97 6.53 -8.67
CA GLU A 115 -10.84 7.59 -7.65
C GLU A 115 -10.40 7.00 -6.31
N ILE A 116 -10.90 5.82 -5.94
CA ILE A 116 -10.45 5.12 -4.73
C ILE A 116 -8.99 4.69 -4.88
N LEU A 117 -8.57 4.27 -6.07
CA LEU A 117 -7.17 3.93 -6.34
C LEU A 117 -6.26 5.16 -6.22
N LYS A 118 -6.67 6.32 -6.76
CA LYS A 118 -5.95 7.60 -6.57
C LYS A 118 -5.86 7.99 -5.09
N GLU A 119 -6.94 7.82 -4.33
CA GLU A 119 -6.93 8.08 -2.88
C GLU A 119 -5.94 7.16 -2.13
N ALA A 120 -5.87 5.89 -2.52
CA ALA A 120 -4.89 4.94 -1.98
C ALA A 120 -3.45 5.33 -2.37
N ASP A 121 -3.23 5.82 -3.58
CA ASP A 121 -1.92 6.29 -4.05
C ASP A 121 -1.40 7.50 -3.23
N ALA A 122 -2.19 8.57 -3.04
CA ALA A 122 -1.69 9.65 -2.18
C ALA A 122 -1.58 9.24 -0.71
N ALA A 123 -2.33 8.22 -0.26
CA ALA A 123 -2.08 7.65 1.05
C ALA A 123 -0.70 6.97 1.13
N VAL A 124 -0.20 6.32 0.06
CA VAL A 124 1.19 5.82 -0.02
C VAL A 124 2.16 7.00 0.04
N TYR A 125 1.93 8.06 -0.74
CA TYR A 125 2.77 9.25 -0.70
C TYR A 125 2.85 9.86 0.71
N LYS A 126 1.72 9.96 1.41
CA LYS A 126 1.65 10.39 2.81
C LYS A 126 2.42 9.44 3.73
N ALA A 127 2.31 8.12 3.55
CA ALA A 127 3.07 7.14 4.32
C ALA A 127 4.58 7.33 4.13
N LYS A 128 5.04 7.45 2.88
CA LYS A 128 6.44 7.69 2.53
C LYS A 128 6.98 8.97 3.16
N ARG A 129 6.23 10.08 3.03
CA ARG A 129 6.62 11.39 3.61
C ARG A 129 6.61 11.42 5.12
N SER A 130 5.78 10.60 5.76
CA SER A 130 5.68 10.56 7.21
C SER A 130 6.76 9.69 7.86
N GLY A 131 7.69 9.12 7.08
CA GLY A 131 8.81 8.31 7.59
C GLY A 131 8.76 6.84 7.18
N LYS A 132 7.98 6.49 6.15
CA LYS A 132 7.91 5.13 5.58
C LYS A 132 7.43 4.07 6.58
N ASN A 133 7.47 2.80 6.18
CA ASN A 133 7.12 1.63 6.99
C ASN A 133 5.84 1.83 7.81
N ARG A 134 4.75 2.21 7.14
CA ARG A 134 3.47 2.50 7.81
C ARG A 134 2.29 2.39 6.87
N VAL A 135 1.11 2.30 7.49
CA VAL A 135 -0.17 2.39 6.82
C VAL A 135 -0.72 3.80 7.00
N CYS A 136 -1.15 4.43 5.91
CA CYS A 136 -1.91 5.68 5.91
C CYS A 136 -3.24 5.48 5.18
N ALA A 137 -4.20 6.34 5.50
CA ALA A 137 -5.43 6.49 4.73
C ALA A 137 -5.68 7.95 4.41
N MET A 138 -6.42 8.17 3.33
CA MET A 138 -7.07 9.44 3.02
C MET A 138 -8.52 9.38 3.50
N ALA A 139 -9.03 10.52 3.99
CA ALA A 139 -10.46 10.65 4.21
C ALA A 139 -11.13 10.83 2.84
N PRO A 140 -12.31 10.21 2.61
CA PRO A 140 -13.05 10.41 1.36
C PRO A 140 -13.24 11.90 1.06
N GLY A 141 -12.92 12.32 -0.17
CA GLY A 141 -13.13 13.71 -0.62
C GLY A 141 -12.02 14.69 -0.23
N LEU A 142 -10.93 14.24 0.37
CA LEU A 142 -9.77 15.12 0.63
C LEU A 142 -9.03 15.48 -0.67
N PHE A 143 -9.09 14.63 -1.70
CA PHE A 143 -8.44 14.89 -3.00
C PHE A 143 -9.04 16.09 -3.74
N GLU A 144 -10.37 16.27 -3.75
CA GLU A 144 -11.00 17.46 -4.35
C GLU A 144 -10.51 18.77 -3.72
N VAL A 145 -10.11 18.74 -2.44
CA VAL A 145 -9.59 19.91 -1.71
C VAL A 145 -8.11 20.14 -2.00
N VAL A 146 -7.33 19.08 -2.19
CA VAL A 146 -5.89 19.16 -2.46
C VAL A 146 -5.61 19.60 -3.90
N GLU A 147 -6.33 19.07 -4.89
CA GLU A 147 -6.19 19.43 -6.31
C GLU A 147 -6.50 20.92 -6.55
N LYS A 148 -7.48 21.48 -5.84
CA LYS A 148 -7.81 22.91 -5.90
C LYS A 148 -6.76 23.83 -5.26
N ARG A 149 -5.83 23.30 -4.45
CA ARG A 149 -4.84 24.11 -3.71
C ARG A 149 -3.43 24.03 -4.26
N MET A 150 -3.14 23.07 -5.13
CA MET A 150 -1.83 22.94 -5.79
C MET A 150 -2.04 22.50 -7.24
N PRO A 151 -2.16 23.43 -8.21
CA PRO A 151 -2.07 23.04 -9.60
C PRO A 151 -0.65 22.53 -9.87
N LEU A 152 -0.54 21.50 -10.71
CA LEU A 152 0.71 21.00 -11.26
C LEU A 152 1.55 22.12 -11.89
#